data_AF-A0A944YW62-F1
#
_entry.id   AF-A0A944YW62-F1
#
_cell.length_a   1.000
_cell.length_b   1.000
_cell.length_c   1.000
_cell.angle_alpha   90.00
_cell.angle_beta   90.00
_cell.angle_gamma   90.00
#
_symmetry.space_group_name_H-M   'P 1'
#
loop_
_entity.id
_entity.type
_entity.pdbx_description
1 polymer ?
#
loop_
_entity_poly.entity_id
_entity_poly.type
_entity_poly.pdbx_seq_one_letter_code
_entity_poly.pdbx_strand_id
1 'polypeptide(L)'
;LGAMIALAGRYISGITPRNPWLNPLVLILASGVGWILALEFGSEYWKMVWSWIGSGIIGGVFVGIGLVIAWRLKRIWMVIVLTTLAGGLGGLVFALSDFFGFDEFFPLFITWQGILLLGIGIAIQIDSRKSSIF
;
A
#
# COMPACT_ATOMS: atom_id res chain seq x y z
N LEU A 1 8.24 -6.29 2.28
CA LEU A 1 7.34 -5.20 1.84
C LEU A 1 7.42 -3.96 2.72
N GLY A 2 7.01 -4.02 3.98
CA GLY A 2 6.99 -2.85 4.87
C GLY A 2 8.33 -2.13 5.04
N ALA A 3 9.46 -2.85 5.00
CA ALA A 3 10.79 -2.25 5.02
C ALA A 3 11.10 -1.44 3.73
N MET A 4 10.68 -1.94 2.56
CA MET A 4 10.80 -1.22 1.28
C MET A 4 9.87 0.00 1.25
N ILE A 5 8.64 -0.15 1.75
CA ILE A 5 7.70 0.98 1.89
C ILE A 5 8.25 2.04 2.84
N ALA A 6 8.90 1.63 3.94
CA ALA A 6 9.52 2.57 4.87
C ALA A 6 10.73 3.30 4.27
N LEU A 7 11.59 2.57 3.53
CA LEU A 7 12.74 3.15 2.84
C LEU A 7 12.30 4.09 1.71
N ALA A 8 11.35 3.68 0.88
CA ALA A 8 10.80 4.49 -0.20
C ALA A 8 10.04 5.71 0.34
N GLY A 9 9.23 5.55 1.38
CA GLY A 9 8.56 6.67 2.06
C GLY A 9 9.55 7.68 2.63
N ARG A 10 10.65 7.21 3.22
CA ARG A 10 11.74 8.09 3.71
C ARG A 10 12.46 8.82 2.57
N TYR A 11 12.76 8.12 1.47
CA TYR A 11 13.43 8.69 0.30
C TYR A 11 12.56 9.72 -0.43
N ILE A 12 11.27 9.43 -0.62
CA ILE A 12 10.32 10.28 -1.36
C ILE A 12 9.88 11.49 -0.53
N SER A 13 9.69 11.33 0.77
CA SER A 13 9.17 12.41 1.61
C SER A 13 10.23 13.42 2.04
N GLY A 14 11.52 13.05 2.06
CA GLY A 14 12.58 13.85 2.67
C GLY A 14 12.38 14.07 4.18
N ILE A 15 11.36 13.45 4.79
CA ILE A 15 10.96 13.62 6.18
C ILE A 15 11.41 12.39 6.95
N THR A 16 12.29 12.58 7.92
CA THR A 16 12.69 11.55 8.87
C THR A 16 11.48 11.20 9.76
N PRO A 17 11.05 9.93 9.84
CA PRO A 17 10.03 9.54 10.81
C PRO A 17 10.51 9.91 12.22
N ARG A 18 9.61 10.47 13.03
CA ARG A 18 9.92 11.07 14.36
C ARG A 18 10.66 10.11 15.30
N ASN A 19 10.42 8.80 15.15
CA ASN A 19 11.30 7.76 15.66
C ASN A 19 11.69 6.81 14.51
N PRO A 20 12.97 6.80 14.08
CA PRO A 20 13.41 6.06 12.90
C PRO A 20 13.35 4.54 13.04
N TRP A 21 13.08 4.01 14.24
CA TRP A 21 12.96 2.57 14.48
C TRP A 21 11.53 2.10 14.73
N LEU A 22 10.78 2.79 15.60
CA LEU A 22 9.41 2.37 15.95
C LEU A 22 8.40 2.61 14.83
N ASN A 23 8.54 3.71 14.08
CA ASN A 23 7.56 4.06 13.05
C ASN A 23 7.62 3.12 11.83
N PRO A 24 8.80 2.76 11.29
CA PRO A 24 8.89 1.71 10.27
C PRO A 24 8.37 0.37 10.76
N LEU A 25 8.59 0.04 12.04
CA LEU A 25 8.15 -1.23 12.62
C LEU A 25 6.61 -1.31 12.68
N VAL A 26 5.92 -0.24 13.07
CA VAL A 26 4.45 -0.19 13.02
C VAL A 26 3.92 -0.35 11.60
N LEU A 27 4.54 0.33 10.62
CA LEU A 27 4.17 0.16 9.22
C LEU A 27 4.40 -1.27 8.72
N ILE A 28 5.52 -1.89 9.10
CA ILE A 28 5.84 -3.29 8.76
C ILE A 28 4.80 -4.24 9.35
N LEU A 29 4.46 -4.08 10.63
CA LEU A 29 3.47 -4.92 11.30
C LEU A 29 2.08 -4.74 10.68
N ALA A 30 1.63 -3.51 10.47
CA ALA A 30 0.35 -3.23 9.83
C ALA A 30 0.28 -3.81 8.41
N SER A 31 1.35 -3.63 7.62
CA SER A 31 1.45 -4.23 6.28
C SER A 31 1.45 -5.76 6.34
N GLY A 32 2.11 -6.35 7.34
CA GLY A 32 2.16 -7.80 7.54
C GLY A 32 0.78 -8.37 7.84
N VAL A 33 0.03 -7.74 8.75
CA VAL A 33 -1.36 -8.11 9.06
C VAL A 33 -2.25 -7.99 7.82
N GLY A 34 -2.15 -6.88 7.09
CA GLY A 34 -2.89 -6.69 5.85
C GLY A 34 -2.59 -7.74 4.80
N TRP A 35 -1.33 -8.18 4.72
CA TRP A 35 -0.92 -9.22 3.77
C TRP A 35 -1.45 -10.60 4.14
N ILE A 36 -1.43 -10.96 5.44
CA ILE A 36 -2.02 -12.22 5.92
C ILE A 36 -3.52 -12.26 5.59
N LEU A 37 -4.26 -11.19 5.91
CA LEU A 37 -5.69 -11.12 5.62
C LEU A 37 -6.00 -11.11 4.12
N ALA A 38 -5.15 -10.47 3.32
CA ALA A 38 -5.27 -10.50 1.87
C ALA A 38 -5.06 -11.91 1.30
N LEU A 39 -4.13 -12.70 1.86
CA LEU A 39 -3.92 -14.09 1.48
C LEU A 39 -5.08 -14.99 1.89
N GLU A 40 -5.59 -14.83 3.12
CA GLU A 40 -6.76 -15.59 3.59
C GLU A 40 -7.96 -15.33 2.66
N PHE A 41 -8.27 -14.05 2.41
CA PHE A 41 -9.35 -13.66 1.49
C PHE A 41 -9.12 -14.20 0.07
N GLY A 42 -7.92 -14.04 -0.48
CA GLY A 42 -7.57 -14.55 -1.80
C GLY A 42 -7.72 -16.07 -1.90
N SER A 43 -7.35 -16.80 -0.85
CA SER A 43 -7.46 -18.26 -0.81
C SER A 43 -8.91 -18.76 -0.73
N GLU A 44 -9.76 -18.06 0.03
CA GLU A 44 -11.18 -18.38 0.16
C GLU A 44 -11.95 -18.13 -1.15
N TYR A 45 -11.60 -17.05 -1.84
CA TYR A 45 -12.27 -16.61 -3.07
C TYR A 45 -11.49 -16.91 -4.36
N TRP A 46 -10.51 -17.82 -4.33
CA TRP A 46 -9.53 -18.00 -5.42
C TRP A 46 -10.13 -18.25 -6.81
N LYS A 47 -11.33 -18.83 -6.89
CA LYS A 47 -12.05 -19.09 -8.16
C LYS A 47 -12.70 -17.84 -8.76
N MET A 48 -12.76 -16.75 -8.01
CA MET A 48 -13.35 -15.49 -8.46
C MET A 48 -12.24 -14.54 -8.87
N VAL A 49 -12.29 -14.02 -10.10
CA VAL A 49 -11.34 -12.99 -10.60
C VAL A 49 -11.32 -11.75 -9.69
N TRP A 50 -12.43 -11.44 -9.04
CA TRP A 50 -12.56 -10.35 -8.06
C TRP A 50 -11.74 -10.55 -6.77
N SER A 51 -11.25 -11.76 -6.51
CA SER A 51 -10.43 -12.06 -5.32
C SER A 51 -9.14 -11.27 -5.31
N TRP A 52 -8.51 -11.05 -6.46
CA TRP A 52 -7.29 -10.23 -6.61
C TRP A 52 -7.54 -8.77 -6.21
N ILE A 53 -8.65 -8.20 -6.67
CA ILE A 53 -9.05 -6.83 -6.35
C ILE A 53 -9.36 -6.69 -4.85
N GLY A 54 -10.14 -7.62 -4.29
CA GLY A 54 -10.49 -7.62 -2.87
C GLY A 54 -9.26 -7.77 -1.96
N SER A 55 -8.35 -8.68 -2.30
CA SER A 55 -7.08 -8.86 -1.60
C SER A 55 -6.24 -7.58 -1.62
N GLY A 56 -6.22 -6.86 -2.74
CA GLY A 56 -5.52 -5.59 -2.85
C GLY A 56 -6.15 -4.43 -2.10
N ILE A 57 -7.48 -4.38 -2.02
CA ILE A 57 -8.20 -3.43 -1.17
C ILE A 57 -7.83 -3.67 0.30
N ILE A 58 -7.88 -4.92 0.77
CA ILE A 58 -7.53 -5.30 2.15
C ILE A 58 -6.09 -4.89 2.46
N GLY A 59 -5.14 -5.28 1.62
CA GLY A 59 -3.73 -4.90 1.79
C GLY A 59 -3.53 -3.38 1.81
N GLY A 60 -4.19 -2.66 0.89
CA GLY A 60 -4.09 -1.21 0.77
C GLY A 60 -4.66 -0.43 1.97
N VAL A 61 -5.74 -0.91 2.58
CA VAL A 61 -6.31 -0.33 3.82
C VAL A 61 -5.29 -0.42 4.96
N PHE A 62 -4.76 -1.61 5.20
CA PHE A 62 -3.81 -1.86 6.30
C PHE A 62 -2.49 -1.11 6.11
N VAL A 63 -1.97 -1.04 4.88
CA VAL A 63 -0.82 -0.19 4.55
C VAL A 63 -1.13 1.28 4.83
N GLY A 64 -2.31 1.77 4.46
CA GLY A 64 -2.75 3.13 4.75
C GLY A 64 -2.81 3.45 6.24
N ILE A 65 -3.40 2.57 7.05
CA ILE A 65 -3.44 2.68 8.50
C ILE A 65 -2.02 2.72 9.08
N GLY A 66 -1.16 1.79 8.65
CA GLY A 66 0.25 1.74 9.04
C GLY A 66 0.97 3.05 8.72
N LEU A 67 0.72 3.63 7.54
CA LEU A 67 1.33 4.88 7.10
C LEU A 67 0.86 6.07 7.95
N VAL A 68 -0.44 6.16 8.21
CA VAL A 68 -1.02 7.21 9.06
C VAL A 68 -0.40 7.18 10.45
N ILE A 69 -0.27 5.99 11.06
CA ILE A 69 0.30 5.86 12.41
C ILE A 69 1.82 6.15 12.39
N ALA A 70 2.54 5.59 11.42
CA ALA A 70 3.99 5.73 11.31
C ALA A 70 4.44 7.17 10.98
N TRP A 71 3.65 7.95 10.23
CA TRP A 71 3.98 9.33 9.88
C TRP A 71 3.11 10.39 10.58
N ARG A 72 2.14 10.00 11.43
CA ARG A 72 1.15 10.91 12.05
C ARG A 72 0.52 11.86 11.04
N LEU A 73 0.16 11.32 9.86
CA LEU A 73 -0.39 12.10 8.76
C LEU A 73 -1.71 12.75 9.20
N LYS A 74 -1.87 14.05 8.93
CA LYS A 74 -3.05 14.80 9.38
C LYS A 74 -4.28 14.45 8.54
N ARG A 75 -4.09 14.10 7.27
CA ARG A 75 -5.18 13.77 6.35
C ARG A 75 -5.45 12.26 6.24
N ILE A 76 -5.80 11.65 7.37
CA ILE A 76 -6.03 10.21 7.57
C ILE A 76 -6.88 9.59 6.44
N TRP A 77 -8.06 10.16 6.20
CA TRP A 77 -9.01 9.66 5.20
C TRP A 77 -8.44 9.62 3.79
N MET A 78 -7.71 10.67 3.40
CA MET A 78 -7.13 10.74 2.05
C MET A 78 -6.04 9.69 1.86
N VAL A 79 -5.21 9.48 2.88
CA VAL A 79 -4.14 8.49 2.85
C VAL A 79 -4.73 7.09 2.69
N ILE A 80 -5.70 6.73 3.53
CA ILE A 80 -6.34 5.42 3.47
C ILE A 80 -7.03 5.21 2.12
N VAL A 81 -7.73 6.21 1.60
CA VAL A 81 -8.39 6.10 0.29
C VAL A 81 -7.37 5.89 -0.82
N LEU A 82 -6.29 6.68 -0.84
CA LEU A 82 -5.26 6.56 -1.88
C LEU A 82 -4.52 5.21 -1.83
N THR A 83 -4.15 4.72 -0.65
CA THR A 83 -3.48 3.42 -0.51
C THR A 83 -4.42 2.26 -0.83
N THR A 84 -5.70 2.38 -0.46
CA THR A 84 -6.73 1.39 -0.80
C THR A 84 -6.97 1.34 -2.31
N LEU A 85 -7.10 2.50 -2.96
CA LEU A 85 -7.26 2.59 -4.41
C LEU A 85 -6.03 2.03 -5.12
N ALA A 86 -4.82 2.36 -4.68
CA ALA A 86 -3.58 1.83 -5.24
C ALA A 86 -3.48 0.30 -5.07
N GLY A 87 -3.88 -0.21 -3.91
CA GLY A 87 -3.95 -1.64 -3.63
C GLY A 87 -4.94 -2.37 -4.53
N GLY A 88 -6.16 -1.85 -4.66
CA GLY A 88 -7.18 -2.38 -5.55
C GLY A 88 -6.80 -2.29 -7.03
N LEU A 89 -6.15 -1.19 -7.46
CA LEU A 89 -5.67 -1.03 -8.84
C LEU A 89 -4.62 -2.09 -9.20
N GLY A 90 -3.70 -2.38 -8.28
CA GLY A 90 -2.73 -3.44 -8.52
C GLY A 90 -3.37 -4.83 -8.53
N GLY A 91 -4.39 -5.06 -7.69
CA GLY A 91 -5.23 -6.26 -7.79
C GLY A 91 -5.98 -6.36 -9.13
N LEU A 92 -6.42 -5.24 -9.69
CA LEU A 92 -7.04 -5.19 -11.01
C LEU A 92 -6.05 -5.53 -12.13
N VAL A 93 -4.79 -5.10 -12.02
CA VAL A 93 -3.72 -5.49 -12.97
C VAL A 93 -3.53 -7.01 -12.97
N PHE A 94 -3.55 -7.65 -11.81
CA PHE A 94 -3.52 -9.11 -11.70
C PHE A 94 -4.75 -9.78 -12.33
N ALA A 95 -5.95 -9.28 -12.01
CA ALA A 95 -7.20 -9.80 -12.56
C ALA A 95 -7.26 -9.71 -14.09
N LEU A 96 -6.78 -8.60 -14.68
CA LEU A 96 -6.72 -8.43 -16.13
C LEU A 96 -5.68 -9.36 -16.76
N SER A 97 -4.52 -9.51 -16.12
CA SER A 97 -3.48 -10.41 -16.59
C SER A 97 -3.97 -11.87 -16.67
N ASP A 98 -4.65 -12.33 -15.63
CA ASP A 98 -5.27 -13.65 -15.55
C ASP A 98 -6.35 -13.82 -16.63
N PHE A 99 -7.18 -12.79 -16.83
CA PHE A 99 -8.20 -12.78 -17.88
C PHE A 99 -7.61 -12.90 -19.30
N PHE A 100 -6.47 -12.26 -19.57
CA PHE A 100 -5.80 -12.31 -20.87
C PHE A 100 -4.83 -13.50 -21.02
N GLY A 101 -4.63 -14.32 -19.98
CA GLY A 101 -3.77 -15.51 -20.00
C GLY A 101 -2.27 -15.22 -19.93
N PHE A 102 -1.86 -14.12 -19.29
CA PHE A 102 -0.46 -13.82 -19.03
C PHE A 102 -0.02 -14.40 -17.67
N ASP A 103 0.87 -15.39 -17.70
CA ASP A 103 1.32 -16.15 -16.51
C ASP A 103 2.53 -15.52 -15.78
N GLU A 104 2.75 -14.22 -15.93
CA GLU A 104 3.93 -13.53 -15.38
C GLU A 104 3.68 -12.96 -13.97
N PHE A 105 3.55 -13.84 -12.98
CA PHE A 105 3.29 -13.44 -11.59
C PHE A 105 4.31 -12.44 -11.03
N PHE A 106 5.60 -12.65 -11.29
CA PHE A 106 6.68 -11.85 -10.66
C PHE A 106 6.74 -10.40 -11.20
N PRO A 107 6.70 -10.16 -12.53
CA PRO A 107 6.56 -8.81 -13.09
C PRO A 107 5.28 -8.06 -12.66
N LEU A 108 4.14 -8.76 -12.60
CA LEU A 108 2.87 -8.19 -12.12
C LEU A 108 2.96 -7.79 -10.65
N PHE A 109 3.61 -8.62 -9.84
CA PHE A 109 3.83 -8.33 -8.43
C PHE A 109 4.68 -7.08 -8.24
N ILE A 110 5.76 -6.92 -9.02
CA ILE A 110 6.60 -5.72 -9.00
C ILE A 110 5.79 -4.49 -9.41
N THR A 111 4.97 -4.61 -10.46
CA THR A 111 4.10 -3.53 -10.94
C THR A 111 3.11 -3.09 -9.87
N TRP A 112 2.51 -4.06 -9.18
CA TRP A 112 1.63 -3.80 -8.04
C TRP A 112 2.34 -3.06 -6.91
N GLN A 113 3.56 -3.47 -6.54
CA GLN A 113 4.34 -2.75 -5.53
C GLN A 113 4.69 -1.32 -5.99
N GLY A 114 4.98 -1.12 -7.28
CA GLY A 114 5.21 0.20 -7.86
C GLY A 114 3.99 1.14 -7.71
N ILE A 115 2.79 0.65 -8.03
CA ILE A 115 1.54 1.42 -7.91
C ILE A 115 1.28 1.80 -6.44
N LEU A 116 1.48 0.86 -5.51
CA LEU A 116 1.35 1.11 -4.08
C LEU A 116 2.33 2.18 -3.59
N LEU A 117 3.60 2.09 -3.97
CA LEU A 117 4.62 3.08 -3.61
C LEU A 117 4.32 4.47 -4.19
N LEU A 118 3.80 4.54 -5.41
CA LEU A 118 3.35 5.79 -6.04
C LEU A 118 2.20 6.42 -5.24
N GLY A 119 1.17 5.63 -4.90
CA GLY A 119 0.04 6.10 -4.09
C GLY A 119 0.47 6.64 -2.73
N ILE A 120 1.40 5.95 -2.07
CA ILE A 120 2.01 6.37 -0.81
C ILE A 120 2.78 7.69 -0.99
N GLY A 121 3.61 7.80 -2.03
CA GLY A 121 4.38 9.01 -2.33
C GLY A 121 3.49 10.23 -2.55
N ILE A 122 2.42 10.07 -3.34
CA ILE A 122 1.42 11.12 -3.58
C ILE A 122 0.73 11.52 -2.26
N ALA A 123 0.30 10.54 -1.47
CA ALA A 123 -0.37 10.79 -0.20
C ALA A 123 0.50 11.61 0.77
N ILE A 124 1.79 11.27 0.87
CA ILE A 124 2.74 11.99 1.73
C ILE A 124 3.03 13.40 1.19
N GLN A 125 3.26 13.56 -0.12
CA GLN A 125 3.53 14.86 -0.71
C GLN A 125 2.37 15.85 -0.51
N ILE A 126 1.13 15.37 -0.62
CA ILE A 126 -0.07 16.20 -0.45
C ILE A 126 -0.25 16.61 1.02
N ASP A 127 0.05 15.72 1.97
CA ASP A 127 0.03 16.07 3.40
C ASP A 127 1.14 17.09 3.74
N SER A 128 2.35 16.89 3.19
CA SER A 128 3.51 17.74 3.45
C SER A 128 3.37 19.17 2.91
N ARG A 129 2.81 19.39 1.70
CA ARG A 129 2.67 20.74 1.12
C ARG A 129 1.81 21.68 1.95
N LYS A 130 0.89 21.16 2.75
CA LYS A 130 0.06 22.00 3.64
C LYS A 130 0.80 22.41 4.91
N SER A 131 1.85 21.69 5.30
CA SER A 131 2.66 22.01 6.48
C SER A 131 3.59 23.21 6.27
N SER A 132 3.88 23.59 5.02
CA SER A 132 4.76 24.73 4.69
C SER A 132 4.02 26.03 4.39
N ILE A 133 2.68 26.05 4.53
CA ILE A 133 1.84 27.25 4.28
C ILE A 133 1.37 27.87 5.62
N PHE A 134 2.08 27.60 6.71
CA PHE A 134 1.89 28.29 8.00
C PHE A 134 3.22 28.85 8.48
#